data_AF-A0A957PMQ5-F1
#
_entry.id   AF-A0A957PMQ5-F1
#
_cell.length_a   1.000
_cell.length_b   1.000
_cell.length_c   1.000
_cell.angle_alpha   90.00
_cell.angle_beta   90.00
_cell.angle_gamma   90.00
#
_symmetry.space_group_name_H-M   'P 1'
#
loop_
_entity.id
_entity.type
_entity.pdbx_description
1 polymer ?
#
loop_
_entity_poly.entity_id
_entity_poly.type
_entity_poly.pdbx_seq_one_letter_code
_entity_poly.pdbx_strand_id
1 'polypeptide(L)'
;IASWVHLSMILCAFGSVANIFYSFRVMNHGVVPSAILAVGLGLGLALSAIMASTIPTSQTGRFAFAVCATLAMAAMSGGIQTAGYLSHGIGLNWSLFYGFGVPIATEVLLAIDLSVKHLADRARVLDEADGLLELRINESIADALADLDLSTARRHVEREAVSLIRAKTSVAIARMMPDVVQPVDAEAVQIEPRAVVEMNAAAVQNAEIEPKLNAETDWVDQGNTARSNAKAERMAALIDFYADNPNASQADAADHIGRSKATVNSYLRELEDAGRVFVNGHVEVLR
;
A
#
# COMPACT_ATOMS: atom_id res chain seq x y z
N ILE A 1 9.36 17.78 8.23
CA ILE A 1 10.79 17.52 7.90
C ILE A 1 11.09 17.96 6.46
N ALA A 2 10.34 17.50 5.45
CA ALA A 2 10.50 17.96 4.07
C ALA A 2 10.53 19.50 3.91
N SER A 3 9.59 20.22 4.55
CA SER A 3 9.53 21.70 4.49
C SER A 3 10.77 22.39 5.06
N TRP A 4 11.40 21.83 6.10
CA TRP A 4 12.62 22.38 6.69
C TRP A 4 13.84 22.12 5.83
N VAL A 5 13.91 20.93 5.20
CA VAL A 5 14.96 20.59 4.23
C VAL A 5 14.89 21.50 3.01
N HIS A 6 13.71 21.67 2.41
CA HIS A 6 13.52 22.58 1.28
C HIS A 6 13.80 24.04 1.65
N LEU A 7 13.42 24.49 2.85
CA LEU A 7 13.78 25.82 3.33
C LEU A 7 15.31 25.99 3.43
N SER A 8 16.02 24.98 3.96
CA SER A 8 17.48 25.01 4.05
C SER A 8 18.14 25.08 2.66
N MET A 9 17.64 24.32 1.68
CA MET A 9 18.09 24.37 0.29
C MET A 9 17.88 25.75 -0.32
N ILE A 10 16.71 26.37 -0.09
CA ILE A 10 16.40 27.71 -0.60
C ILE A 10 17.33 28.76 0.03
N LEU A 11 17.59 28.69 1.33
CA LEU A 11 18.51 29.61 2.01
C LEU A 11 19.94 29.48 1.48
N CYS A 12 20.41 28.25 1.27
CA CYS A 12 21.73 27.99 0.67
C CYS A 12 21.80 28.48 -0.78
N ALA A 13 20.69 28.35 -1.53
CA ALA A 13 20.57 28.89 -2.88
C ALA A 13 20.80 30.41 -2.91
N PHE A 14 20.17 31.16 -1.99
CA PHE A 14 20.39 32.61 -1.90
C PHE A 14 21.84 32.96 -1.57
N GLY A 15 22.47 32.20 -0.66
CA GLY A 15 23.91 32.35 -0.37
C GLY A 15 24.77 32.09 -1.62
N SER A 16 24.46 31.02 -2.35
CA SER A 16 25.14 30.66 -3.60
C SER A 16 24.97 31.73 -4.69
N VAL A 17 23.75 32.28 -4.87
CA VAL A 17 23.49 33.41 -5.78
C VAL A 17 24.38 34.60 -5.41
N ALA A 18 24.44 34.99 -4.14
CA ALA A 18 25.27 36.11 -3.70
C ALA A 18 26.76 35.86 -3.96
N ASN A 19 27.26 34.65 -3.66
CA ASN A 19 28.66 34.27 -3.87
C ASN A 19 29.04 34.25 -5.36
N ILE A 20 28.19 33.65 -6.20
CA ILE A 20 28.42 33.56 -7.65
C ILE A 20 28.38 34.97 -8.26
N PHE A 21 27.39 35.78 -7.90
CA PHE A 21 27.29 37.17 -8.35
C PHE A 21 28.56 37.94 -8.01
N TYR A 22 28.99 37.88 -6.75
CA TYR A 22 30.20 38.57 -6.31
C TYR A 22 31.46 38.06 -7.02
N SER A 23 31.58 36.75 -7.25
CA SER A 23 32.71 36.17 -7.99
C SER A 23 32.79 36.71 -9.42
N PHE A 24 31.68 36.80 -10.14
CA PHE A 24 31.64 37.41 -11.48
C PHE A 24 31.96 38.91 -11.46
N ARG A 25 31.55 39.63 -10.40
CA ARG A 25 31.89 41.04 -10.22
C ARG A 25 33.39 41.25 -10.02
N VAL A 26 34.05 40.38 -9.27
CA VAL A 26 35.52 40.41 -9.08
C VAL A 26 36.26 40.09 -10.37
N MET A 27 35.70 39.21 -11.23
CA MET A 27 36.19 38.96 -12.59
C MET A 27 35.84 40.07 -13.60
N ASN A 28 35.35 41.22 -13.11
CA ASN A 28 35.06 42.42 -13.91
C ASN A 28 33.95 42.25 -14.96
N HIS A 29 33.05 41.27 -14.78
CA HIS A 29 31.86 41.15 -15.62
C HIS A 29 30.81 42.21 -15.28
N GLY A 30 29.99 42.56 -16.28
CA GLY A 30 28.87 43.50 -16.12
C GLY A 30 27.86 43.03 -15.06
N VAL A 31 27.19 43.99 -14.41
CA VAL A 31 26.23 43.71 -13.33
C VAL A 31 25.09 42.81 -13.81
N VAL A 32 24.50 43.12 -14.97
CA VAL A 32 23.35 42.38 -15.51
C VAL A 32 23.71 40.92 -15.87
N PRO A 33 24.77 40.64 -16.66
CA PRO A 33 25.19 39.25 -16.92
C PRO A 33 25.54 38.47 -15.65
N SER A 34 26.22 39.11 -14.69
CA SER A 34 26.59 38.47 -13.43
C SER A 34 25.35 38.05 -12.63
N ALA A 35 24.33 38.92 -12.58
CA ALA A 35 23.08 38.63 -11.89
C ALA A 35 22.31 37.47 -12.54
N ILE A 36 22.22 37.47 -13.88
CA ILE A 36 21.53 36.40 -14.63
C ILE A 36 22.20 35.05 -14.38
N LEU A 37 23.54 34.98 -14.48
CA LEU A 37 24.28 33.74 -14.25
C LEU A 37 24.18 33.27 -12.80
N ALA A 38 24.27 34.20 -11.84
CA ALA A 38 24.15 33.88 -10.43
C ALA A 38 22.77 33.31 -10.07
N VAL A 39 21.70 33.97 -10.52
CA VAL A 39 20.33 33.50 -10.31
C VAL A 39 20.10 32.16 -11.01
N GLY A 40 20.53 32.02 -12.27
CA GLY A 40 20.37 30.79 -13.04
C GLY A 40 21.07 29.59 -12.41
N LEU A 41 22.32 29.75 -11.97
CA LEU A 41 23.08 28.67 -11.34
C LEU A 41 22.62 28.39 -9.91
N GLY A 42 22.44 29.42 -9.08
CA GLY A 42 22.07 29.27 -7.68
C GLY A 42 20.65 28.72 -7.51
N LEU A 43 19.65 29.31 -8.17
CA LEU A 43 18.29 28.77 -8.12
C LEU A 43 18.14 27.49 -8.94
N GLY A 44 18.84 27.37 -10.07
CA GLY A 44 18.82 26.15 -10.88
C GLY A 44 19.32 24.93 -10.10
N LEU A 45 20.38 25.09 -9.31
CA LEU A 45 20.86 24.03 -8.42
C LEU A 45 19.80 23.64 -7.38
N ALA A 46 19.23 24.61 -6.67
CA ALA A 46 18.22 24.36 -5.64
C ALA A 46 16.95 23.70 -6.21
N LEU A 47 16.47 24.17 -7.37
CA LEU A 47 15.33 23.56 -8.05
C LEU A 47 15.65 22.14 -8.49
N SER A 48 16.84 21.89 -9.05
CA SER A 48 17.25 20.53 -9.43
C SER A 48 17.31 19.59 -8.23
N ALA A 49 17.80 20.07 -7.08
CA ALA A 49 17.85 19.32 -5.83
C ALA A 49 16.45 19.01 -5.28
N ILE A 50 15.54 20.00 -5.29
CA ILE A 50 14.14 19.79 -4.91
C ILE A 50 13.48 18.76 -5.84
N MET A 51 13.70 18.87 -7.16
CA MET A 51 13.21 17.88 -8.12
C MET A 51 13.78 16.49 -7.83
N ALA A 52 15.09 16.36 -7.63
CA ALA A 52 15.73 15.09 -7.26
C ALA A 52 15.12 14.49 -5.97
N SER A 53 14.75 15.33 -4.99
CA SER A 53 14.14 14.87 -3.72
C SER A 53 12.71 14.32 -3.86
N THR A 54 12.03 14.63 -4.97
CA THR A 54 10.66 14.20 -5.24
C THR A 54 10.56 12.99 -6.16
N ILE A 55 11.64 12.68 -6.90
CA ILE A 55 11.69 11.51 -7.78
C ILE A 55 11.81 10.23 -6.92
N PRO A 56 10.95 9.23 -7.12
CA PRO A 56 11.06 7.96 -6.41
C PRO A 56 12.38 7.27 -6.76
N THR A 57 13.11 6.81 -5.75
CA THR A 57 14.36 6.05 -5.91
C THR A 57 14.16 4.71 -6.64
N SER A 58 12.93 4.19 -6.69
CA SER A 58 12.56 3.02 -7.50
C SER A 58 12.67 3.27 -9.01
N GLN A 59 12.58 4.51 -9.47
CA GLN A 59 12.79 4.88 -10.88
C GLN A 59 14.27 5.20 -11.12
N THR A 60 15.12 4.17 -11.00
CA THR A 60 16.60 4.27 -11.01
C THR A 60 17.14 5.15 -12.14
N GLY A 61 16.64 5.03 -13.37
CA GLY A 61 17.11 5.85 -14.50
C GLY A 61 16.83 7.35 -14.34
N ARG A 62 15.61 7.72 -13.95
CA ARG A 62 15.22 9.14 -13.76
C ARG A 62 15.85 9.73 -12.52
N PHE A 63 15.93 8.95 -11.44
CA PHE A 63 16.58 9.34 -10.20
C PHE A 63 18.08 9.58 -10.42
N ALA A 64 18.77 8.63 -11.07
CA ALA A 64 20.19 8.78 -11.42
C ALA A 64 20.43 10.00 -12.31
N PHE A 65 19.60 10.21 -13.33
CA PHE A 65 19.69 11.40 -14.17
C PHE A 65 19.55 12.70 -13.36
N ALA A 66 18.55 12.78 -12.48
CA ALA A 66 18.34 13.95 -11.64
C ALA A 66 19.51 14.20 -10.68
N VAL A 67 20.01 13.17 -10.00
CA VAL A 67 21.18 13.27 -9.12
C VAL A 67 22.42 13.69 -9.90
N CYS A 68 22.66 13.12 -11.08
CA CYS A 68 23.78 13.51 -11.95
C CYS A 68 23.66 14.96 -12.42
N ALA A 69 22.46 15.42 -12.79
CA ALA A 69 22.22 16.80 -13.18
C ALA A 69 22.47 17.77 -12.01
N THR A 70 21.99 17.44 -10.81
CA THR A 70 22.25 18.22 -9.59
C THR A 70 23.73 18.24 -9.24
N LEU A 71 24.44 17.11 -9.35
CA LEU A 71 25.89 17.02 -9.15
C LEU A 71 26.67 17.86 -10.17
N ALA A 72 26.27 17.85 -11.44
CA ALA A 72 26.90 18.66 -12.47
C ALA A 72 26.73 20.17 -12.18
N MET A 73 25.51 20.58 -11.78
CA MET A 73 25.22 21.94 -11.36
C MET A 73 26.00 22.33 -10.10
N ALA A 74 26.10 21.42 -9.12
CA ALA A 74 26.88 21.63 -7.90
C ALA A 74 28.37 21.76 -8.22
N ALA A 75 28.89 20.99 -9.17
CA ALA A 75 30.27 21.08 -9.61
C ALA A 75 30.58 22.42 -10.30
N MET A 76 29.69 22.89 -11.19
CA MET A 76 29.81 24.18 -11.84
C MET A 76 29.74 25.33 -10.83
N SER A 77 28.73 25.32 -9.97
CA SER A 77 28.54 26.31 -8.91
C SER A 77 29.74 26.33 -7.96
N GLY A 78 30.19 25.15 -7.52
CA GLY A 78 31.28 25.04 -6.57
C GLY A 78 32.64 25.41 -7.15
N GLY A 79 32.88 25.16 -8.44
CA GLY A 79 34.08 25.64 -9.12
C GLY A 79 34.16 27.16 -9.14
N ILE A 80 33.07 27.84 -9.48
CA ILE A 80 33.00 29.32 -9.50
C ILE A 80 33.20 29.88 -8.09
N GLN A 81 32.50 29.33 -7.10
CA GLN A 81 32.60 29.80 -5.71
C GLN A 81 34.00 29.54 -5.14
N THR A 82 34.60 28.38 -5.39
CA THR A 82 35.98 28.06 -4.96
C THR A 82 36.98 29.05 -5.56
N ALA A 83 36.88 29.33 -6.86
CA ALA A 83 37.73 30.31 -7.52
C ALA A 83 37.55 31.72 -6.91
N GLY A 84 36.30 32.10 -6.63
CA GLY A 84 35.98 33.32 -5.90
C GLY A 84 36.61 33.37 -4.51
N TYR A 85 36.51 32.31 -3.71
CA TYR A 85 37.11 32.29 -2.36
C TYR A 85 38.64 32.33 -2.39
N LEU A 86 39.26 31.63 -3.34
CA LEU A 86 40.71 31.67 -3.56
C LEU A 86 41.18 33.09 -3.93
N SER A 87 40.43 33.82 -4.75
CA SER A 87 40.78 35.20 -5.11
C SER A 87 40.71 36.17 -3.91
N HIS A 88 40.03 35.80 -2.83
CA HIS A 88 39.97 36.57 -1.57
C HIS A 88 41.01 36.13 -0.54
N GLY A 89 41.95 35.27 -0.92
CA GLY A 89 43.03 34.81 -0.03
C GLY A 89 42.58 33.77 0.99
N ILE A 90 41.38 33.19 0.85
CA ILE A 90 40.96 32.06 1.67
C ILE A 90 41.79 30.83 1.25
N GLY A 91 42.38 30.15 2.24
CA GLY A 91 43.21 28.96 1.99
C GLY A 91 42.44 27.88 1.22
N LEU A 92 43.15 27.11 0.38
CA LEU A 92 42.57 26.14 -0.55
C LEU A 92 41.54 25.21 0.08
N ASN A 93 41.83 24.67 1.27
CA ASN A 93 40.94 23.75 1.97
C ASN A 93 39.57 24.38 2.31
N TRP A 94 39.59 25.63 2.80
CA TRP A 94 38.37 26.37 3.14
C TRP A 94 37.61 26.80 1.89
N SER A 95 38.32 27.21 0.84
CA SER A 95 37.72 27.55 -0.44
C SER A 95 37.00 26.36 -1.08
N LEU A 96 37.61 25.16 -1.02
CA LEU A 96 36.99 23.92 -1.48
C LEU A 96 35.79 23.52 -0.61
N PHE A 97 35.90 23.68 0.72
CA PHE A 97 34.81 23.38 1.64
C PHE A 97 33.59 24.27 1.39
N TYR A 98 33.77 25.58 1.30
CA TYR A 98 32.66 26.51 1.04
C TYR A 98 32.15 26.43 -0.40
N GLY A 99 33.04 26.19 -1.37
CA GLY A 99 32.68 26.08 -2.77
C GLY A 99 31.93 24.79 -3.09
N PHE A 100 32.47 23.63 -2.72
CA PHE A 100 31.88 22.32 -3.05
C PHE A 100 31.22 21.65 -1.84
N GLY A 101 31.87 21.67 -0.69
CA GLY A 101 31.42 20.94 0.50
C GLY A 101 30.03 21.35 0.95
N VAL A 102 29.79 22.66 1.09
CA VAL A 102 28.47 23.19 1.46
C VAL A 102 27.42 22.80 0.41
N PRO A 103 27.56 23.14 -0.90
CA PRO A 103 26.54 22.78 -1.89
C PRO A 103 26.25 21.29 -2.01
N ILE A 104 27.28 20.44 -1.89
CA ILE A 104 27.07 18.98 -1.94
C ILE A 104 26.28 18.53 -0.72
N ALA A 105 26.61 19.02 0.48
CA ALA A 105 25.91 18.65 1.69
C ALA A 105 24.45 19.14 1.69
N THR A 106 24.22 20.41 1.35
CA THR A 106 22.91 21.04 1.51
C THR A 106 21.96 20.80 0.34
N GLU A 107 22.44 20.63 -0.89
CA GLU A 107 21.58 20.46 -2.06
C GLU A 107 21.59 19.02 -2.57
N VAL A 108 22.71 18.29 -2.51
CA VAL A 108 22.77 16.92 -3.03
C VAL A 108 22.41 15.88 -1.97
N LEU A 109 23.14 15.86 -0.84
CA LEU A 109 22.95 14.82 0.17
C LEU A 109 21.58 14.92 0.84
N LEU A 110 21.12 16.13 1.17
CA LEU A 110 19.78 16.33 1.72
C LEU A 110 18.66 15.94 0.75
N ALA A 111 18.85 16.15 -0.56
CA ALA A 111 17.88 15.72 -1.57
C ALA A 111 17.78 14.20 -1.65
N ILE A 112 18.94 13.52 -1.62
CA ILE A 112 19.01 12.06 -1.60
C ILE A 112 18.37 11.52 -0.32
N ASP A 113 18.73 12.03 0.85
CA ASP A 113 18.15 11.59 2.13
C ASP A 113 16.62 11.72 2.15
N LEU A 114 16.10 12.87 1.70
CA LEU A 114 14.66 13.10 1.62
C LEU A 114 13.97 12.14 0.63
N SER A 115 14.60 11.84 -0.50
CA SER A 115 14.06 10.89 -1.48
C SER A 115 14.00 9.46 -0.94
N VAL A 116 15.03 9.03 -0.19
CA VAL A 116 15.09 7.71 0.46
C VAL A 116 14.03 7.62 1.55
N LYS A 117 13.88 8.69 2.34
CA LYS A 117 12.85 8.76 3.37
C LYS A 117 11.44 8.65 2.78
N HIS A 118 11.15 9.36 1.69
CA HIS A 118 9.86 9.25 1.01
C HIS A 118 9.59 7.82 0.48
N LEU A 119 10.63 7.09 0.05
CA LEU A 119 10.47 5.68 -0.31
C LEU A 119 10.10 4.83 0.92
N ALA A 120 10.82 5.01 2.03
CA ALA A 120 10.57 4.26 3.26
C ALA A 120 9.16 4.54 3.84
N ASP A 121 8.74 5.80 3.83
CA ASP A 121 7.40 6.19 4.30
C ASP A 121 6.30 5.61 3.40
N ARG A 122 6.50 5.59 2.07
CA ARG A 122 5.56 4.93 1.14
C ARG A 122 5.48 3.43 1.34
N ALA A 123 6.62 2.77 1.56
CA ALA A 123 6.64 1.33 1.82
C ALA A 123 5.85 0.98 3.09
N ARG A 124 5.98 1.79 4.16
CA ARG A 124 5.20 1.62 5.39
C ARG A 124 3.70 1.83 5.19
N VAL A 125 3.32 2.87 4.43
CA VAL A 125 1.90 3.14 4.16
C VAL A 125 1.28 2.03 3.32
N LEU A 126 2.02 1.45 2.36
CA LEU A 126 1.53 0.31 1.58
C LEU A 126 1.38 -0.94 2.45
N ASP A 127 2.34 -1.23 3.32
CA ASP A 127 2.27 -2.35 4.27
C ASP A 127 1.06 -2.21 5.23
N GLU A 128 0.82 -1.00 5.73
CA GLU A 128 -0.35 -0.69 6.56
C GLU A 128 -1.66 -0.80 5.75
N ALA A 129 -1.68 -0.33 4.50
CA ALA A 129 -2.83 -0.42 3.62
C ALA A 129 -3.17 -1.87 3.27
N ASP A 130 -2.16 -2.70 2.98
CA ASP A 130 -2.33 -4.12 2.66
C ASP A 130 -2.93 -4.87 3.85
N GLY A 131 -2.46 -4.60 5.07
CA GLY A 131 -3.04 -5.17 6.30
C GLY A 131 -4.50 -4.77 6.52
N LEU A 132 -4.87 -3.51 6.22
CA LEU A 132 -6.26 -3.05 6.29
C LEU A 132 -7.14 -3.67 5.19
N LEU A 133 -6.58 -3.87 4.00
CA LEU A 133 -7.25 -4.49 2.86
C LEU A 133 -7.54 -5.96 3.14
N GLU A 134 -6.57 -6.70 3.67
CA GLU A 134 -6.74 -8.09 4.09
C GLU A 134 -7.83 -8.22 5.15
N LEU A 135 -7.85 -7.31 6.14
CA LEU A 135 -8.87 -7.30 7.19
C LEU A 135 -10.28 -7.04 6.62
N ARG A 136 -10.42 -6.08 5.71
CA ARG A 136 -11.71 -5.81 5.03
C ARG A 136 -12.14 -6.92 4.09
N ILE A 137 -11.21 -7.56 3.39
CA ILE A 137 -11.53 -8.72 2.54
C ILE A 137 -12.08 -9.84 3.42
N ASN A 138 -11.38 -10.17 4.51
CA ASN A 138 -11.82 -11.21 5.44
C ASN A 138 -13.18 -10.89 6.07
N GLU A 139 -13.43 -9.63 6.45
CA GLU A 139 -14.72 -9.17 6.95
C GLU A 139 -15.82 -9.31 5.88
N SER A 140 -15.56 -8.86 4.64
CA SER A 140 -16.54 -9.00 3.54
C SER A 140 -16.83 -10.44 3.15
N ILE A 141 -15.84 -11.34 3.25
CA ILE A 141 -16.01 -12.77 3.03
C ILE A 141 -16.82 -13.38 4.18
N ALA A 142 -16.55 -12.98 5.42
CA ALA A 142 -17.31 -13.43 6.58
C ALA A 142 -18.77 -12.98 6.50
N ASP A 143 -19.03 -11.72 6.13
CA ASP A 143 -20.38 -11.18 5.92
C ASP A 143 -21.08 -11.90 4.76
N ALA A 144 -20.39 -12.08 3.62
CA ALA A 144 -20.94 -12.79 2.48
C ALA A 144 -21.24 -14.27 2.80
N LEU A 145 -20.42 -14.91 3.63
CA LEU A 145 -20.66 -16.29 4.11
C LEU A 145 -21.78 -16.35 5.16
N ALA A 146 -21.92 -15.32 6.00
CA ALA A 146 -23.00 -15.23 6.97
C ALA A 146 -24.36 -15.02 6.30
N ASP A 147 -24.39 -14.27 5.20
CA ASP A 147 -25.59 -14.02 4.39
C ASP A 147 -25.87 -15.17 3.39
N LEU A 148 -24.91 -16.08 3.21
CA LEU A 148 -25.06 -17.26 2.37
C LEU A 148 -25.92 -18.30 3.08
N ASP A 149 -27.20 -18.31 2.77
CA ASP A 149 -28.11 -19.37 3.16
C ASP A 149 -27.62 -20.72 2.57
N LEU A 150 -26.96 -21.50 3.44
CA LEU A 150 -26.33 -22.79 3.12
C LEU A 150 -27.32 -23.75 2.43
N SER A 151 -28.61 -23.59 2.70
CA SER A 151 -29.67 -24.40 2.09
C SER A 151 -29.89 -24.07 0.61
N THR A 152 -29.74 -22.80 0.23
CA THR A 152 -29.90 -22.31 -1.15
C THR A 152 -28.66 -22.62 -1.99
N ALA A 153 -27.46 -22.49 -1.42
CA ALA A 153 -26.21 -22.89 -2.06
C ALA A 153 -26.15 -24.40 -2.31
N ARG A 154 -26.52 -25.21 -1.31
CA ARG A 154 -26.59 -26.68 -1.44
C ARG A 154 -27.59 -27.10 -2.53
N ARG A 155 -28.74 -26.43 -2.63
CA ARG A 155 -29.72 -26.65 -3.72
C ARG A 155 -29.17 -26.31 -5.10
N HIS A 156 -28.36 -25.26 -5.22
CA HIS A 156 -27.73 -24.88 -6.48
C HIS A 156 -26.68 -25.91 -6.91
N VAL A 157 -25.83 -26.34 -5.98
CA VAL A 157 -24.83 -27.38 -6.22
C VAL A 157 -25.49 -28.72 -6.56
N GLU A 158 -26.57 -29.10 -5.88
CA GLU A 158 -27.32 -30.31 -6.20
C GLU A 158 -27.95 -30.25 -7.60
N ARG A 159 -28.50 -29.11 -8.03
CA ARG A 159 -29.03 -28.94 -9.40
C ARG A 159 -27.93 -29.03 -10.47
N GLU A 160 -26.81 -28.36 -10.25
CA GLU A 160 -25.65 -28.38 -11.15
C GLU A 160 -25.02 -29.79 -11.23
N ALA A 161 -24.92 -30.49 -10.09
CA ALA A 161 -24.45 -31.87 -10.08
C ALA A 161 -25.38 -32.79 -10.86
N VAL A 162 -26.70 -32.63 -10.72
CA VAL A 162 -27.69 -33.41 -11.48
C VAL A 162 -27.63 -33.09 -12.98
N SER A 163 -27.47 -31.82 -13.38
CA SER A 163 -27.36 -31.44 -14.80
C SER A 163 -26.08 -31.99 -15.43
N LEU A 164 -24.94 -31.93 -14.71
CA LEU A 164 -23.67 -32.47 -15.15
C LEU A 164 -23.70 -34.00 -15.25
N ILE A 165 -24.27 -34.68 -14.26
CA ILE A 165 -24.45 -36.14 -14.29
C ILE A 165 -25.32 -36.51 -15.47
N ARG A 166 -26.42 -35.79 -15.73
CA ARG A 166 -27.31 -36.03 -16.87
C ARG A 166 -26.61 -35.82 -18.21
N ALA A 167 -25.79 -34.79 -18.33
CA ALA A 167 -25.00 -34.52 -19.53
C ALA A 167 -23.92 -35.59 -19.77
N LYS A 168 -23.23 -36.05 -18.72
CA LYS A 168 -22.25 -37.13 -18.86
C LYS A 168 -22.89 -38.49 -19.11
N THR A 169 -24.04 -38.77 -18.51
CA THR A 169 -24.79 -40.01 -18.79
C THR A 169 -25.40 -40.01 -20.18
N SER A 170 -25.92 -38.89 -20.70
CA SER A 170 -26.42 -38.83 -22.08
C SER A 170 -25.31 -39.07 -23.10
N VAL A 171 -24.11 -38.51 -22.89
CA VAL A 171 -22.93 -38.76 -23.73
C VAL A 171 -22.46 -40.22 -23.61
N ALA A 172 -22.48 -40.81 -22.41
CA ALA A 172 -22.12 -42.21 -22.21
C ALA A 172 -23.13 -43.18 -22.84
N ILE A 173 -24.43 -42.89 -22.73
CA ILE A 173 -25.51 -43.67 -23.36
C ILE A 173 -25.43 -43.57 -24.89
N ALA A 174 -25.21 -42.38 -25.44
CA ALA A 174 -25.02 -42.17 -26.87
C ALA A 174 -23.80 -42.93 -27.42
N ARG A 175 -22.74 -43.11 -26.60
CA ARG A 175 -21.58 -43.94 -26.95
C ARG A 175 -21.84 -45.44 -26.84
N MET A 176 -22.76 -45.88 -25.99
CA MET A 176 -23.05 -47.31 -25.75
C MET A 176 -24.20 -47.86 -26.62
N MET A 177 -25.09 -47.02 -27.14
CA MET A 177 -26.22 -47.43 -27.99
C MET A 177 -26.37 -46.50 -29.20
N PRO A 178 -25.48 -46.58 -30.21
CA PRO A 178 -25.55 -45.70 -31.38
C PRO A 178 -26.80 -45.91 -32.27
N ASP A 179 -27.51 -47.04 -32.14
CA ASP A 179 -28.58 -47.45 -33.07
C ASP A 179 -30.02 -47.40 -32.51
N VAL A 180 -30.27 -46.83 -31.31
CA VAL A 180 -31.62 -46.89 -30.68
C VAL A 180 -32.23 -45.53 -30.29
N VAL A 181 -31.58 -44.39 -30.54
CA VAL A 181 -32.18 -43.07 -30.21
C VAL A 181 -32.70 -42.37 -31.46
N GLN A 182 -34.03 -42.43 -31.65
CA GLN A 182 -34.75 -41.48 -32.49
C GLN A 182 -34.49 -40.04 -32.02
N PRO A 183 -34.44 -39.06 -32.94
CA PRO A 183 -34.19 -37.66 -32.60
C PRO A 183 -35.33 -37.14 -31.72
N VAL A 184 -35.06 -36.90 -30.44
CA VAL A 184 -35.92 -36.04 -29.63
C VAL A 184 -35.62 -34.61 -30.05
N ASP A 185 -36.70 -33.90 -30.39
CA ASP A 185 -36.72 -32.60 -31.06
C ASP A 185 -35.63 -31.63 -30.60
N ALA A 186 -34.83 -31.23 -31.58
CA ALA A 186 -33.96 -30.08 -31.52
C ALA A 186 -34.82 -28.81 -31.64
N GLU A 187 -35.50 -28.42 -30.56
CA GLU A 187 -36.06 -27.08 -30.47
C GLU A 187 -35.45 -26.34 -29.27
N ALA A 188 -34.68 -25.32 -29.62
CA ALA A 188 -34.20 -24.20 -28.80
C ALA A 188 -33.21 -24.49 -27.64
N VAL A 189 -31.95 -24.76 -27.99
CA VAL A 189 -30.81 -24.12 -27.29
C VAL A 189 -29.77 -23.71 -28.33
N GLN A 190 -29.91 -22.52 -28.91
CA GLN A 190 -28.80 -21.82 -29.55
C GLN A 190 -27.88 -21.32 -28.43
N ILE A 191 -26.83 -22.08 -28.10
CA ILE A 191 -25.65 -21.51 -27.46
C ILE A 191 -24.70 -21.15 -28.59
N GLU A 192 -24.44 -19.84 -28.75
CA GLU A 192 -23.45 -19.32 -29.68
C GLU A 192 -22.10 -20.05 -29.53
N PRO A 193 -21.50 -20.56 -30.61
CA PRO A 193 -20.18 -21.16 -30.56
C PRO A 193 -19.14 -20.05 -30.68
N ARG A 194 -18.81 -19.37 -29.58
CA ARG A 194 -17.64 -18.45 -29.58
C ARG A 194 -16.74 -18.47 -28.35
N ALA A 195 -17.01 -19.28 -27.33
CA ALA A 195 -16.16 -19.32 -26.12
C ALA A 195 -15.51 -20.68 -25.81
N VAL A 196 -15.81 -21.76 -26.55
CA VAL A 196 -15.37 -23.12 -26.16
C VAL A 196 -14.04 -23.55 -26.81
N VAL A 197 -13.48 -22.75 -27.71
CA VAL A 197 -12.20 -23.09 -28.38
C VAL A 197 -10.98 -22.59 -27.61
N GLU A 198 -11.10 -21.62 -26.69
CA GLU A 198 -9.95 -21.11 -25.93
C GLU A 198 -9.74 -21.77 -24.56
N MET A 199 -10.74 -22.42 -23.96
CA MET A 199 -10.58 -23.07 -22.66
C MET A 199 -9.85 -24.44 -22.70
N ASN A 200 -9.71 -25.05 -23.88
CA ASN A 200 -9.09 -26.38 -24.00
C ASN A 200 -7.58 -26.36 -24.34
N ALA A 201 -7.02 -25.19 -24.65
CA ALA A 201 -5.57 -25.05 -24.89
C ALA A 201 -4.76 -24.80 -23.60
N ALA A 202 -5.37 -24.23 -22.56
CA ALA A 202 -4.70 -23.94 -21.29
C ALA A 202 -4.69 -25.14 -20.31
N ALA A 203 -5.59 -26.11 -20.49
CA ALA A 203 -5.74 -27.24 -19.56
C ALA A 203 -4.75 -28.41 -19.78
N VAL A 204 -3.98 -28.40 -20.87
CA VAL A 204 -3.10 -29.54 -21.25
C VAL A 204 -1.63 -29.33 -20.81
N GLN A 205 -1.26 -28.19 -20.21
CA GLN A 205 0.12 -27.93 -19.77
C GLN A 205 0.37 -28.04 -18.25
N ASN A 206 -0.64 -28.29 -17.40
CA ASN A 206 -0.46 -28.34 -15.94
C ASN A 206 -0.67 -29.73 -15.32
N ALA A 207 -0.49 -30.81 -16.10
CA ALA A 207 -0.65 -32.18 -15.63
C ALA A 207 0.58 -32.75 -14.87
N GLU A 208 1.39 -31.91 -14.23
CA GLU A 208 2.59 -32.35 -13.51
C GLU A 208 2.83 -31.52 -12.24
N ILE A 209 1.84 -31.50 -11.32
CA ILE A 209 2.08 -31.16 -9.91
C ILE A 209 1.33 -32.17 -9.04
N GLU A 210 2.09 -33.10 -8.48
CA GLU A 210 1.67 -34.04 -7.43
C GLU A 210 1.25 -33.33 -6.11
N PRO A 211 0.50 -34.01 -5.21
CA PRO A 211 -0.32 -33.37 -4.20
C PRO A 211 0.48 -32.96 -2.96
N LYS A 212 0.49 -31.66 -2.64
CA LYS A 212 0.95 -31.10 -1.34
C LYS A 212 -0.11 -30.20 -0.69
N LEU A 213 -1.39 -30.43 -0.95
CA LEU A 213 -2.48 -29.51 -0.57
C LEU A 213 -3.22 -29.87 0.74
N ASN A 214 -2.57 -30.52 1.70
CA ASN A 214 -3.24 -30.93 2.94
C ASN A 214 -2.64 -30.35 4.23
N ALA A 215 -1.43 -29.77 4.18
CA ALA A 215 -0.79 -29.24 5.38
C ALA A 215 -1.08 -27.75 5.60
N GLU A 216 -1.33 -26.97 4.55
CA GLU A 216 -1.44 -25.51 4.61
C GLU A 216 -2.87 -25.03 4.98
N THR A 217 -3.90 -25.77 4.58
CA THR A 217 -5.30 -25.55 4.95
C THR A 217 -5.54 -25.76 6.45
N ASP A 218 -4.83 -26.70 7.07
CA ASP A 218 -4.97 -27.04 8.50
C ASP A 218 -4.52 -25.90 9.44
N TRP A 219 -3.52 -25.09 9.05
CA TRP A 219 -3.04 -23.96 9.87
C TRP A 219 -3.99 -22.76 9.83
N VAL A 220 -4.62 -22.52 8.68
CA VAL A 220 -5.58 -21.42 8.50
C VAL A 220 -6.85 -21.71 9.28
N ASP A 221 -7.34 -22.95 9.23
CA ASP A 221 -8.54 -23.37 9.96
C ASP A 221 -8.32 -23.37 11.48
N GLN A 222 -7.12 -23.79 11.94
CA GLN A 222 -6.73 -23.68 13.34
C GLN A 222 -6.62 -22.22 13.82
N GLY A 223 -6.06 -21.34 12.99
CA GLY A 223 -5.96 -19.90 13.29
C GLY A 223 -7.33 -19.22 13.40
N ASN A 224 -8.26 -19.55 12.50
CA ASN A 224 -9.62 -19.02 12.52
C ASN A 224 -10.41 -19.52 13.74
N THR A 225 -10.28 -20.80 14.08
CA THR A 225 -10.91 -21.38 15.27
C THR A 225 -10.38 -20.76 16.56
N ALA A 226 -9.06 -20.51 16.65
CA ALA A 226 -8.48 -19.83 17.81
C ALA A 226 -8.98 -18.39 17.95
N ARG A 227 -9.14 -17.66 16.82
CA ARG A 227 -9.67 -16.29 16.81
C ARG A 227 -11.14 -16.24 17.20
N SER A 228 -11.97 -17.17 16.71
CA SER A 228 -13.39 -17.24 17.08
C SER A 228 -13.58 -17.55 18.55
N ASN A 229 -12.79 -18.48 19.11
CA ASN A 229 -12.86 -18.83 20.53
C ASN A 229 -12.43 -17.63 21.41
N ALA A 230 -11.34 -16.96 21.06
CA ALA A 230 -10.89 -15.77 21.80
C ALA A 230 -11.89 -14.59 21.71
N LYS A 231 -12.68 -14.49 20.63
CA LYS A 231 -13.78 -13.53 20.54
C LYS A 231 -14.93 -13.92 21.47
N ALA A 232 -15.36 -15.18 21.41
CA ALA A 232 -16.44 -15.70 22.25
C ALA A 232 -16.15 -15.57 23.75
N GLU A 233 -14.92 -15.91 24.18
CA GLU A 233 -14.47 -15.73 25.57
C GLU A 233 -14.56 -14.27 26.03
N ARG A 234 -14.17 -13.32 25.16
CA ARG A 234 -14.23 -11.89 25.48
C ARG A 234 -15.65 -11.34 25.52
N MET A 235 -16.52 -11.81 24.63
CA MET A 235 -17.94 -11.45 24.67
C MET A 235 -18.61 -12.00 25.93
N ALA A 236 -18.25 -13.22 26.37
CA ALA A 236 -18.70 -13.76 27.64
C ALA A 236 -18.22 -12.90 28.82
N ALA A 237 -16.92 -12.57 28.88
CA ALA A 237 -16.36 -11.70 29.92
C ALA A 237 -17.01 -10.30 29.95
N LEU A 238 -17.39 -9.76 28.78
CA LEU A 238 -18.09 -8.48 28.69
C LEU A 238 -19.50 -8.55 29.28
N ILE A 239 -20.20 -9.67 29.07
CA ILE A 239 -21.53 -9.90 29.64
C ILE A 239 -21.44 -10.04 31.17
N ASP A 240 -20.47 -10.83 31.66
CA ASP A 240 -20.25 -10.98 33.10
C ASP A 240 -19.93 -9.64 33.75
N PHE A 241 -19.07 -8.83 33.11
CA PHE A 241 -18.73 -7.49 33.58
C PHE A 241 -19.96 -6.57 33.71
N TYR A 242 -20.83 -6.54 32.70
CA TYR A 242 -22.03 -5.70 32.72
C TYR A 242 -23.17 -6.27 33.58
N ALA A 243 -23.19 -7.57 33.84
CA ALA A 243 -24.09 -8.16 34.82
C ALA A 243 -23.78 -7.65 36.24
N ASP A 244 -22.49 -7.51 36.56
CA ASP A 244 -22.04 -6.99 37.85
C ASP A 244 -22.03 -5.44 37.90
N ASN A 245 -21.85 -4.78 36.75
CA ASN A 245 -21.68 -3.33 36.64
C ASN A 245 -22.56 -2.72 35.52
N PRO A 246 -23.89 -2.72 35.66
CA PRO A 246 -24.80 -2.29 34.58
C PRO A 246 -24.64 -0.83 34.15
N ASN A 247 -24.11 0.02 35.04
CA ASN A 247 -23.89 1.45 34.79
C ASN A 247 -22.43 1.80 34.42
N ALA A 248 -21.55 0.79 34.26
CA ALA A 248 -20.16 1.04 33.89
C ALA A 248 -20.05 1.68 32.50
N SER A 249 -19.07 2.55 32.32
CA SER A 249 -18.83 3.13 31.00
C SER A 249 -18.18 2.10 30.08
N GLN A 250 -18.32 2.30 28.77
CA GLN A 250 -17.59 1.48 27.78
C GLN A 250 -16.06 1.60 27.92
N ALA A 251 -15.56 2.66 28.57
CA ALA A 251 -14.13 2.80 28.85
C ALA A 251 -13.69 1.85 29.97
N ASP A 252 -14.50 1.71 31.03
CA ASP A 252 -14.22 0.79 32.12
C ASP A 252 -14.28 -0.67 31.64
N ALA A 253 -15.25 -0.99 30.78
CA ALA A 253 -15.34 -2.29 30.14
C ALA A 253 -14.13 -2.58 29.22
N ALA A 254 -13.69 -1.57 28.46
CA ALA A 254 -12.53 -1.65 27.58
C ALA A 254 -11.24 -1.97 28.36
N ASP A 255 -11.04 -1.32 29.50
CA ASP A 255 -9.92 -1.57 30.40
C ASP A 255 -10.01 -2.98 31.01
N HIS A 256 -11.21 -3.43 31.39
CA HIS A 256 -11.43 -4.76 31.96
C HIS A 256 -11.11 -5.90 30.97
N ILE A 257 -11.56 -5.79 29.71
CA ILE A 257 -11.35 -6.84 28.69
C ILE A 257 -10.06 -6.65 27.88
N GLY A 258 -9.27 -5.59 28.15
CA GLY A 258 -8.03 -5.27 27.46
C GLY A 258 -8.21 -4.96 25.97
N ARG A 259 -9.27 -4.22 25.61
CA ARG A 259 -9.60 -3.87 24.22
C ARG A 259 -9.92 -2.40 24.05
N SER A 260 -9.93 -1.94 22.81
CA SER A 260 -10.33 -0.56 22.53
C SER A 260 -11.82 -0.35 22.79
N LYS A 261 -12.21 0.88 23.13
CA LYS A 261 -13.62 1.27 23.26
C LYS A 261 -14.43 1.00 21.98
N ALA A 262 -13.81 1.15 20.80
CA ALA A 262 -14.44 0.84 19.53
C ALA A 262 -14.78 -0.67 19.40
N THR A 263 -13.86 -1.53 19.85
CA THR A 263 -14.09 -2.99 19.89
C THR A 263 -15.21 -3.35 20.86
N VAL A 264 -15.24 -2.74 22.05
CA VAL A 264 -16.35 -2.94 23.02
C VAL A 264 -17.69 -2.53 22.42
N ASN A 265 -17.75 -1.39 21.74
CA ASN A 265 -18.97 -0.93 21.07
C ASN A 265 -19.44 -1.90 19.97
N SER A 266 -18.51 -2.46 19.19
CA SER A 266 -18.82 -3.50 18.21
C SER A 266 -19.35 -4.77 18.87
N TYR A 267 -18.73 -5.24 19.96
CA TYR A 267 -19.21 -6.42 20.69
C TYR A 267 -20.58 -6.21 21.32
N LEU A 268 -20.87 -5.02 21.86
CA LEU A 268 -22.18 -4.70 22.42
C LEU A 268 -23.28 -4.71 21.36
N ARG A 269 -23.01 -4.20 20.15
CA ARG A 269 -23.96 -4.29 19.03
C ARG A 269 -24.24 -5.72 18.63
N GLU A 270 -23.21 -6.55 18.48
CA GLU A 270 -23.38 -7.97 18.17
C GLU A 270 -24.18 -8.71 19.24
N LEU A 271 -23.98 -8.36 20.52
CA LEU A 271 -24.75 -8.95 21.63
C LEU A 271 -26.20 -8.44 21.68
N GLU A 272 -26.44 -7.18 21.29
CA GLU A 272 -27.77 -6.59 21.19
C GLU A 272 -28.57 -7.21 20.03
N ASP A 273 -27.93 -7.36 18.87
CA ASP A 273 -28.50 -8.05 17.70
C ASP A 273 -28.81 -9.53 18.01
N ALA A 274 -27.97 -10.16 18.83
CA ALA A 274 -28.21 -11.52 19.34
C ALA A 274 -29.24 -11.60 20.48
N GLY A 275 -29.83 -10.47 20.89
CA GLY A 275 -30.84 -10.41 21.96
C GLY A 275 -30.30 -10.74 23.35
N ARG A 276 -28.98 -10.64 23.57
CA ARG A 276 -28.31 -10.97 24.83
C ARG A 276 -28.11 -9.78 25.76
N VAL A 277 -28.07 -8.57 25.21
CA VAL A 277 -27.99 -7.33 25.98
C VAL A 277 -28.91 -6.28 25.38
N PHE A 278 -29.27 -5.26 26.16
CA PHE A 278 -29.99 -4.09 25.69
C PHE A 278 -29.21 -2.83 26.09
N VAL A 279 -28.95 -1.93 25.14
CA VAL A 279 -28.11 -0.74 25.38
C VAL A 279 -28.96 0.54 25.30
N ASN A 280 -29.31 1.11 26.45
CA ASN A 280 -30.07 2.37 26.52
C ASN A 280 -29.55 3.30 27.62
N GLY A 281 -28.38 3.91 27.37
CA GLY A 281 -27.66 4.77 28.34
C GLY A 281 -26.99 3.99 29.50
N HIS A 282 -27.37 2.74 29.68
CA HIS A 282 -26.76 1.70 30.52
C HIS A 282 -26.92 0.36 29.80
N VAL A 283 -26.16 -0.66 30.19
CA VAL A 283 -26.19 -1.98 29.54
C VAL A 283 -26.94 -2.96 30.45
N GLU A 284 -28.07 -3.48 29.96
CA GLU A 284 -28.85 -4.51 30.64
C GLU A 284 -28.58 -5.87 30.00
N VAL A 285 -28.20 -6.87 30.80
CA VAL A 285 -27.99 -8.24 30.33
C VAL A 285 -29.32 -8.99 30.34
N LEU A 286 -29.76 -9.44 29.17
CA LEU A 286 -31.00 -10.20 28.98
C LEU A 286 -30.71 -11.69 29.24
N ARG A 287 -31.51 -12.31 30.12
CA ARG A 287 -31.43 -13.74 30.46
C ARG A 287 -32.33 -14.59 29.59
#